data_AF-A0A7K4CMX9-F1
#
_entry.id   AF-A0A7K4CMX9-F1
#
_cell.length_a   1.000
_cell.length_b   1.000
_cell.length_c   1.000
_cell.angle_alpha   90.00
_cell.angle_beta   90.00
_cell.angle_gamma   90.00
#
_symmetry.space_group_name_H-M   'P 1'
#
loop_
_entity.id
_entity.type
_entity.pdbx_description
1 polymer ?
#
loop_
_entity_poly.entity_id
_entity_poly.type
_entity_poly.pdbx_seq_one_letter_code
_entity_poly.pdbx_strand_id
1 'polypeptide(L)'
;MGPVEALARLGLKPLKGYSQWALANPEKRQEQLLGEILRRHASTTFGKKHGFTGIHSIRSFQAHCPVHGYEYIKPYVDAMLDGSVHVLSNSKLIALAHTTGTTGTPKLIPVTPEVVKTYS
;
A
#
# COMPACT_ATOMS: atom_id res chain seq x y z
N MET A 1 2.72 10.67 29.90
CA MET A 1 1.56 11.46 29.43
C MET A 1 1.44 11.24 27.93
N GLY A 2 0.31 10.71 27.46
CA GLY A 2 0.16 10.27 26.08
C GLY A 2 -0.14 11.44 25.11
N PRO A 3 0.23 11.33 23.82
CA PRO A 3 -0.02 12.39 22.84
C PRO A 3 -1.50 12.79 22.72
N VAL A 4 -2.41 11.87 23.05
CA VAL A 4 -3.87 12.12 23.06
C VAL A 4 -4.31 13.04 24.20
N GLU A 5 -3.72 12.90 25.39
CA GLU A 5 -4.04 13.75 26.55
C GLU A 5 -3.52 15.19 26.33
N ALA A 6 -2.41 15.33 25.61
CA ALA A 6 -1.88 16.62 25.19
C ALA A 6 -2.81 17.31 24.17
N LEU A 7 -3.33 16.57 23.19
CA LEU A 7 -4.26 17.10 22.18
C LEU A 7 -5.63 17.46 22.78
N ALA A 8 -6.14 16.65 23.70
CA ALA A 8 -7.40 16.91 24.40
C ALA A 8 -7.36 18.22 25.22
N ARG A 9 -6.21 18.53 25.84
CA ARG A 9 -6.00 19.81 26.55
C ARG A 9 -6.00 21.03 25.65
N LEU A 10 -5.71 20.85 24.35
CA LEU A 10 -5.72 21.92 23.35
C LEU A 10 -7.09 22.10 22.67
N GLY A 11 -8.14 21.40 23.14
CA GLY A 11 -9.48 21.46 22.53
C GLY A 11 -9.57 20.80 21.14
N LEU A 12 -8.50 20.11 20.71
CA LEU A 12 -8.47 19.39 19.45
C LEU A 12 -9.19 18.06 19.63
N LYS A 13 -10.29 17.86 18.87
CA LYS A 13 -10.94 16.55 18.80
C LYS A 13 -9.93 15.53 18.26
N PRO A 14 -9.80 14.34 18.87
CA PRO A 14 -8.94 13.30 18.31
C PRO A 14 -9.37 13.07 16.85
N LEU A 15 -8.39 13.08 15.94
CA LEU A 15 -8.62 12.83 14.52
C LEU A 15 -9.41 11.53 14.39
N LYS A 16 -10.68 11.63 13.99
CA LYS A 16 -11.68 10.53 13.99
C LYS A 16 -11.31 9.29 13.16
N GLY A 17 -10.17 9.29 12.47
CA GLY A 17 -9.71 8.18 11.62
C GLY A 17 -8.55 7.36 12.17
N TYR A 18 -7.80 7.86 13.16
CA TYR A 18 -6.58 7.18 13.63
C TYR A 18 -6.81 6.46 14.96
N SER A 19 -6.61 5.14 14.96
CA SER A 19 -6.63 4.33 16.18
C SER A 19 -5.56 4.82 17.15
N GLN A 20 -5.96 5.24 18.36
CA GLN A 20 -5.03 5.64 19.42
C GLN A 20 -4.02 4.54 19.72
N TRP A 21 -4.46 3.28 19.65
CA TRP A 21 -3.58 2.12 19.81
C TRP A 21 -2.53 2.07 18.69
N ALA A 22 -2.91 2.32 17.44
CA ALA A 22 -1.98 2.32 16.31
C ALA A 22 -0.95 3.45 16.42
N LEU A 23 -1.36 4.63 16.89
CA LEU A 23 -0.46 5.75 17.15
C LEU A 23 0.52 5.45 18.30
N ALA A 24 0.07 4.71 19.31
CA ALA A 24 0.91 4.28 20.43
C ALA A 24 1.79 3.06 20.09
N ASN A 25 1.45 2.28 19.06
CA ASN A 25 2.15 1.05 18.66
C ASN A 25 2.42 1.02 17.13
N PRO A 26 3.15 2.01 16.59
CA PRO A 26 3.29 2.17 15.14
C PRO A 26 3.98 0.98 14.47
N GLU A 27 5.03 0.43 15.07
CA GLU A 27 5.77 -0.73 14.56
C GLU A 27 4.85 -1.95 14.39
N LYS A 28 4.14 -2.33 15.47
CA LYS A 28 3.20 -3.46 15.45
C LYS A 28 2.07 -3.26 14.45
N ARG A 29 1.57 -2.02 14.31
CA ARG A 29 0.55 -1.70 13.30
C ARG A 29 1.09 -1.87 11.88
N GLN A 30 2.31 -1.44 11.61
CA GLN A 30 2.96 -1.56 10.30
C GLN A 30 3.23 -3.03 9.94
N GLU A 31 3.69 -3.85 10.89
CA GLU A 31 3.85 -5.29 10.69
C GLU A 31 2.54 -5.98 10.33
N GLN A 32 1.46 -5.65 11.04
CA GLN A 32 0.12 -6.15 10.74
C GLN A 32 -0.34 -5.72 9.34
N LEU A 33 -0.14 -4.45 9.00
CA LEU A 33 -0.49 -3.92 7.68
C LEU A 33 0.27 -4.65 6.57
N LEU A 34 1.58 -4.84 6.74
CA LEU A 34 2.40 -5.58 5.78
C LEU A 34 1.88 -7.00 5.61
N GLY A 35 1.59 -7.71 6.69
CA GLY A 35 1.02 -9.07 6.62
C GLY A 35 -0.36 -9.13 5.95
N GLU A 36 -1.20 -8.12 6.15
CA GLU A 36 -2.48 -7.97 5.43
C GLU A 36 -2.27 -7.78 3.93
N ILE A 37 -1.38 -6.88 3.52
CA ILE A 37 -1.04 -6.60 2.11
C ILE A 37 -0.48 -7.87 1.44
N LEU A 38 0.49 -8.52 2.07
CA LEU A 38 1.13 -9.73 1.52
C LEU A 38 0.13 -10.86 1.32
N ARG A 39 -0.68 -11.18 2.34
CA ARG A 39 -1.72 -12.22 2.23
C ARG A 39 -2.77 -11.87 1.20
N ARG A 40 -3.24 -10.61 1.21
CA ARG A 40 -4.28 -10.16 0.27
C ARG A 40 -3.81 -10.29 -1.16
N HIS A 41 -2.54 -10.03 -1.46
CA HIS A 41 -2.04 -10.00 -2.83
C HIS A 41 -1.17 -11.21 -3.20
N ALA A 42 -1.12 -12.26 -2.37
CA ALA A 42 -0.28 -13.43 -2.60
C ALA A 42 -0.60 -14.18 -3.92
N SER A 43 -1.84 -14.11 -4.40
CA SER A 43 -2.28 -14.76 -5.64
C SER A 43 -1.97 -13.96 -6.90
N THR A 44 -1.54 -12.70 -6.78
CA THR A 44 -1.29 -11.85 -7.95
C THR A 44 -0.02 -12.29 -8.68
N THR A 45 0.13 -11.89 -9.95
CA THR A 45 1.37 -12.11 -10.71
C THR A 45 2.58 -11.58 -9.95
N PHE A 46 2.47 -10.38 -9.36
CA PHE A 46 3.53 -9.79 -8.54
C PHE A 46 3.77 -10.59 -7.25
N GLY A 47 2.71 -10.95 -6.52
CA GLY A 47 2.82 -11.69 -5.26
C GLY A 47 3.44 -13.08 -5.44
N LYS A 48 3.09 -13.78 -6.52
CA LYS A 48 3.70 -15.06 -6.91
C LYS A 48 5.17 -14.90 -7.25
N LYS A 49 5.52 -13.90 -8.08
CA LYS A 49 6.92 -13.63 -8.47
C LYS A 49 7.80 -13.33 -7.26
N HIS A 50 7.28 -12.61 -6.28
CA HIS A 50 7.99 -12.22 -5.07
C HIS A 50 7.78 -13.19 -3.89
N GLY A 51 7.10 -14.33 -4.08
CA GLY A 51 6.97 -15.35 -3.04
C GLY A 51 6.20 -14.91 -1.79
N PHE A 52 5.19 -14.06 -1.91
CA PHE A 52 4.47 -13.47 -0.77
C PHE A 52 3.95 -14.48 0.27
N THR A 53 3.60 -15.69 -0.15
CA THR A 53 3.13 -16.76 0.72
C THR A 53 4.17 -17.23 1.74
N GLY A 54 5.47 -17.11 1.42
CA GLY A 54 6.59 -17.53 2.29
C GLY A 54 7.17 -16.41 3.14
N ILE A 55 6.62 -15.19 3.07
CA ILE A 55 7.16 -14.03 3.79
C ILE A 55 6.51 -13.94 5.18
N HIS A 56 7.31 -14.16 6.22
CA HIS A 56 6.86 -14.15 7.61
C HIS A 56 7.60 -13.15 8.51
N SER A 57 8.48 -12.33 7.94
CA SER A 57 9.21 -11.29 8.67
C SER A 57 9.55 -10.11 7.78
N ILE A 58 9.81 -8.94 8.38
CA ILE A 58 10.27 -7.73 7.69
C ILE A 58 11.56 -8.03 6.90
N ARG A 59 12.51 -8.75 7.51
CA ARG A 59 13.76 -9.15 6.85
C ARG A 59 13.51 -10.00 5.61
N SER A 60 12.59 -10.96 5.70
CA SER A 60 12.19 -11.78 4.55
C SER A 60 11.55 -10.92 3.46
N PHE A 61 10.68 -9.98 3.85
CA PHE A 61 10.05 -9.06 2.90
C PHE A 61 11.09 -8.23 2.14
N GLN A 62 12.04 -7.64 2.85
CA GLN A 62 13.10 -6.81 2.25
C GLN A 62 13.99 -7.61 1.28
N ALA A 63 14.23 -8.89 1.56
CA ALA A 63 14.99 -9.76 0.67
C ALA A 63 14.22 -10.14 -0.61
N HIS A 64 12.90 -10.33 -0.51
CA HIS A 64 12.06 -10.71 -1.65
C HIS A 64 11.61 -9.51 -2.48
N CYS A 65 11.42 -8.35 -1.85
CA CYS A 65 10.94 -7.12 -2.47
C CYS A 65 11.93 -5.98 -2.25
N PRO A 66 13.06 -5.96 -2.97
CA PRO A 66 13.98 -4.84 -2.92
C PRO A 66 13.34 -3.56 -3.46
N VAL A 67 13.91 -2.42 -3.08
CA VAL A 67 13.44 -1.11 -3.54
C VAL A 67 13.71 -0.95 -5.04
N HIS A 68 12.70 -0.51 -5.78
CA HIS A 68 12.78 -0.32 -7.22
C HIS A 68 12.21 1.03 -7.67
N GLY A 69 12.64 1.48 -8.84
CA GLY A 69 12.03 2.60 -9.56
C GLY A 69 10.67 2.26 -10.18
N TYR A 70 10.01 3.25 -10.78
CA TYR A 70 8.69 3.06 -11.42
C TYR A 70 8.76 2.12 -12.62
N GLU A 71 9.89 2.14 -13.31
CA GLU A 71 10.21 1.37 -14.50
C GLU A 71 10.12 -0.13 -14.24
N TYR A 72 10.39 -0.56 -13.00
CA TYR A 72 10.21 -1.96 -12.57
C TYR A 72 8.74 -2.37 -12.53
N ILE A 73 7.86 -1.48 -12.07
CA ILE A 73 6.44 -1.78 -11.94
C ILE A 73 5.65 -1.46 -13.22
N LYS A 74 6.20 -0.65 -14.11
CA LYS A 74 5.53 -0.19 -15.34
C LYS A 74 4.93 -1.34 -16.17
N PRO A 75 5.62 -2.46 -16.44
CA PRO A 75 5.04 -3.55 -17.22
C PRO A 75 3.78 -4.16 -16.59
N TYR A 76 3.69 -4.16 -15.26
CA TYR A 76 2.49 -4.63 -14.56
C TYR A 76 1.36 -3.61 -14.61
N VAL A 77 1.70 -2.31 -14.56
CA VAL A 77 0.73 -1.23 -14.75
C VAL A 77 0.17 -1.29 -16.17
N ASP A 78 1.02 -1.43 -17.18
CA ASP A 78 0.62 -1.57 -18.59
C ASP A 78 -0.32 -2.78 -18.76
N ALA A 79 0.00 -3.94 -18.18
CA ALA A 79 -0.88 -5.10 -18.21
C ALA A 79 -2.27 -4.82 -17.58
N MET A 80 -2.33 -4.05 -16.49
CA MET A 80 -3.60 -3.66 -15.88
C MET A 80 -4.40 -2.68 -16.76
N LEU A 81 -3.72 -1.81 -17.52
CA LEU A 81 -4.35 -0.92 -18.52
C LEU A 81 -4.98 -1.70 -19.66
N ASP A 82 -4.31 -2.77 -20.08
CA ASP A 82 -4.79 -3.70 -21.11
C ASP A 82 -5.93 -4.62 -20.60
N GLY A 83 -6.37 -4.43 -19.35
CA GLY A 83 -7.50 -5.14 -18.76
C GLY A 83 -7.12 -6.38 -17.96
N SER A 84 -5.83 -6.69 -17.80
CA SER A 84 -5.40 -7.81 -16.98
C SER A 84 -5.76 -7.59 -15.51
N VAL A 85 -6.31 -8.63 -14.89
CA VAL A 85 -6.66 -8.67 -13.47
C VAL A 85 -5.63 -9.49 -12.67
N HIS A 86 -5.61 -9.34 -11.35
CA HIS A 86 -4.70 -10.07 -10.46
C HIS A 86 -3.20 -9.85 -10.78
N VAL A 87 -2.81 -8.64 -11.20
CA VAL A 87 -1.42 -8.33 -11.58
C VAL A 87 -0.61 -7.77 -10.39
N LEU A 88 -0.85 -6.49 -10.02
CA LEU A 88 -0.29 -5.87 -8.79
C LEU A 88 -1.28 -5.99 -7.62
N SER A 89 -2.56 -5.84 -7.92
CA SER A 89 -3.67 -5.96 -6.98
C SER A 89 -4.61 -7.08 -7.40
N ASN A 90 -5.36 -7.61 -6.44
CA ASN A 90 -6.42 -8.58 -6.69
C ASN A 90 -7.72 -7.93 -7.18
N SER A 91 -7.81 -6.61 -7.12
CA SER A 91 -8.95 -5.84 -7.61
C SER A 91 -8.70 -5.31 -9.02
N LYS A 92 -9.79 -5.19 -9.80
CA LYS A 92 -9.75 -4.53 -11.11
C LYS A 92 -9.45 -3.04 -10.94
N LEU A 93 -8.72 -2.49 -11.92
CA LEU A 93 -8.48 -1.07 -12.06
C LEU A 93 -9.80 -0.31 -12.24
N ILE A 94 -9.97 0.83 -11.57
CA ILE A 94 -11.13 1.73 -11.72
C ILE A 94 -10.77 3.13 -12.21
N ALA A 95 -9.55 3.59 -11.95
CA ALA A 95 -9.05 4.88 -12.40
C ALA A 95 -7.51 4.89 -12.39
N LEU A 96 -6.93 5.91 -12.98
CA LEU A 96 -5.49 6.19 -12.93
C LEU A 96 -5.28 7.55 -12.28
N ALA A 97 -4.38 7.60 -11.30
CA ALA A 97 -3.82 8.86 -10.86
C ALA A 97 -2.58 9.18 -11.70
N HIS A 98 -2.53 10.39 -12.23
CA HIS A 98 -1.35 10.93 -12.91
C HIS A 98 -0.49 11.68 -11.90
N THR A 99 0.81 11.36 -11.85
CA THR A 99 1.77 12.20 -11.13
C THR A 99 2.36 13.23 -12.09
N THR A 100 2.42 14.50 -11.69
CA THR A 100 3.05 15.59 -12.44
C THR A 100 4.57 15.48 -12.38
N GLY A 101 5.14 14.48 -13.05
CA GLY A 101 6.58 14.43 -13.32
C GLY A 101 6.92 15.46 -14.40
N THR A 102 7.84 16.39 -14.13
CA THR A 102 8.06 17.60 -14.93
C THR A 102 8.89 17.42 -16.21
N THR A 103 9.33 16.20 -16.56
CA THR A 103 10.25 16.02 -17.71
C THR A 103 10.15 14.65 -18.42
N GLY A 104 9.03 13.92 -18.32
CA GLY A 104 8.92 12.61 -19.00
C GLY A 104 7.50 12.07 -19.15
N THR A 105 7.38 10.83 -19.65
CA THR A 105 6.10 10.11 -19.73
C THR A 105 5.45 10.06 -18.33
N PRO A 106 4.18 10.51 -18.19
CA PRO A 106 3.51 10.51 -16.90
C PRO A 106 3.53 9.13 -16.25
N LYS A 107 3.86 9.09 -14.95
CA LYS A 107 3.71 7.85 -14.17
C LYS A 107 2.22 7.67 -13.87
N LEU A 108 1.71 6.53 -14.30
CA LEU A 108 0.34 6.11 -14.08
C LEU A 108 0.31 5.26 -12.82
N ILE A 109 -0.45 5.72 -11.82
CA ILE A 109 -0.63 5.00 -10.56
C ILE A 109 -2.01 4.33 -10.58
N PRO A 110 -2.08 2.99 -10.57
CA PRO A 110 -3.34 2.26 -10.53
C PRO A 110 -4.19 2.62 -9.30
N VAL A 111 -5.44 3.02 -9.52
CA VAL A 111 -6.43 3.18 -8.46
C VAL A 111 -7.41 2.02 -8.52
N THR A 112 -7.59 1.35 -7.38
CA THR A 112 -8.53 0.24 -7.20
C THR A 112 -9.60 0.62 -6.18
N PRO A 113 -10.73 -0.10 -6.11
CA PRO A 113 -11.77 0.16 -5.09
C PRO A 113 -11.23 0.13 -3.66
N GLU A 114 -10.22 -0.69 -3.39
CA GLU A 114 -9.55 -0.77 -2.08
C GLU A 114 -8.85 0.53 -1.70
N VAL A 115 -8.22 1.21 -2.67
CA VAL A 115 -7.61 2.53 -2.46
C VAL A 115 -8.70 3.52 -2.08
N VAL A 116 -9.80 3.59 -2.84
CA VAL A 116 -10.91 4.51 -2.55
C VAL A 116 -11.47 4.26 -1.15
N LYS A 117 -11.69 3.00 -0.77
CA LYS A 117 -12.18 2.62 0.57
C LYS A 117 -11.23 3.03 1.69
N THR A 118 -9.92 3.07 1.42
CA THR A 118 -8.92 3.46 2.43
C THR A 118 -8.98 4.97 2.74
N TYR A 119 -9.44 5.78 1.78
CA TYR A 119 -9.51 7.25 1.90
C TYR A 119 -10.94 7.81 1.99
N SER A 120 -11.95 6.95 2.00
CA SER A 120 -13.36 7.30 2.25
C SER A 120 -13.70 7.19 3.73
#